data_AF-A0A5M9JLN2-F1
#
_entry.id   AF-A0A5M9JLN2-F1
#
_cell.length_a   1.000
_cell.length_b   1.000
_cell.length_c   1.000
_cell.angle_alpha   90.00
_cell.angle_beta   90.00
_cell.angle_gamma   90.00
#
_symmetry.space_group_name_H-M   'P 1'
#
loop_
_entity.id
_entity.type
_entity.pdbx_description
1 polymer ?
#
loop_
_entity_poly.entity_id
_entity_poly.type
_entity_poly.pdbx_seq_one_letter_code
_entity_poly.pdbx_strand_id
1 'polypeptide(L)'
;MAYNQKVEAFREEEYPMMTGKTYLDHAGTTIYAKSLIDKFSGEMVGNLYGNPHSASAPAQLSGIIVDSVREQALRFLGADPAHFDLVFTANATAAIKLVAESFRDLALESSTSGSFWYGYHKDAHTSLVGPREHTHGQHHCFTSDQEVEDWLFGYRPLPGRREDDETPGIFAFPGQSNMTGRRLPLSWSRKLRKSTRISHQNTYSLLDAAGLATTAQLDFSDPEAAPDFTVLSFYKIFGFPDLGALIVRRKSAHILTWRKYFGGGTVSSLTVLHEASYHRKDATIHDGLEDGTLPFHSIIALGCAIDVHRDLYGSMAKISSHTMFLTRRLYEGLSNLRHFNGRPVCEIYHDATNTHPYSDANTQGATIAFNILRPDGSYVSYSTVEQLANQKEIYHPGISSELGSAGHRCSESENTEIINGKPTGVVRASLGAMSILSDVDTFLAFMLETFVEDLDLSLSGQTVIVTAPKQHDSPIGKNPEVVRPVIVNGPGNWPIRKLLPINTELKQDPRDRPLRRDEVYDLHHTSTGSNDSAIVMSTEGKYWDDINQGGGYETWPPKWERRHSNEKDSANPKSDSRPTEQKGKKPEKTLSRAKSFWGLNKVVKGRSKG
;
A
#
# COMPACT_ATOMS: atom_id res chain seq x y z
N MET A 1 -6.29 -21.25 -3.77
CA MET A 1 -4.88 -21.36 -3.32
C MET A 1 -4.22 -22.48 -4.08
N ALA A 2 -3.11 -22.21 -4.77
CA ALA A 2 -2.43 -23.22 -5.58
C ALA A 2 -0.97 -22.82 -5.78
N TYR A 3 -0.05 -23.77 -5.57
CA TYR A 3 1.37 -23.55 -5.79
C TYR A 3 1.70 -23.52 -7.29
N ASN A 4 2.47 -22.52 -7.73
CA ASN A 4 2.93 -22.42 -9.12
C ASN A 4 4.32 -23.04 -9.26
N GLN A 5 4.38 -24.33 -9.61
CA GLN A 5 5.64 -25.07 -9.83
C GLN A 5 6.53 -24.47 -10.93
N LYS A 6 5.97 -23.67 -11.85
CA LYS A 6 6.78 -23.00 -12.87
C LYS A 6 7.76 -22.00 -12.28
N VAL A 7 7.40 -21.37 -11.14
CA VAL A 7 8.29 -20.40 -10.47
C VAL A 7 9.59 -21.07 -10.07
N GLU A 8 9.55 -22.28 -9.52
CA GLU A 8 10.77 -23.04 -9.21
C GLU A 8 11.62 -23.31 -10.45
N ALA A 9 10.97 -23.65 -11.58
CA ALA A 9 11.69 -24.01 -12.80
C ALA A 9 12.49 -22.85 -13.42
N PHE A 10 12.00 -21.61 -13.31
CA PHE A 10 12.71 -20.44 -13.85
C PHE A 10 13.43 -19.61 -12.78
N ARG A 11 13.26 -19.91 -11.47
CA ARG A 11 13.76 -19.09 -10.35
C ARG A 11 15.24 -18.77 -10.48
N GLU A 12 16.06 -19.78 -10.72
CA GLU A 12 17.52 -19.65 -10.76
C GLU A 12 18.00 -18.88 -12.00
N GLU A 13 17.32 -19.07 -13.13
CA GLU A 13 17.64 -18.38 -14.40
C GLU A 13 17.24 -16.90 -14.35
N GLU A 14 16.02 -16.62 -13.90
CA GLU A 14 15.46 -15.26 -13.88
C GLU A 14 15.93 -14.43 -12.70
N TYR A 15 16.38 -15.08 -11.63
CA TYR A 15 16.82 -14.39 -10.43
C TYR A 15 18.13 -14.95 -9.84
N PRO A 16 19.22 -14.91 -10.61
CA PRO A 16 20.50 -15.45 -10.17
C PRO A 16 21.05 -14.76 -8.91
N MET A 17 20.67 -13.50 -8.67
CA MET A 17 21.04 -12.73 -7.48
C MET A 17 20.47 -13.29 -6.17
N MET A 18 19.47 -14.18 -6.25
CA MET A 18 18.85 -14.86 -5.12
C MET A 18 19.45 -16.26 -4.84
N THR A 19 20.43 -16.70 -5.63
CA THR A 19 21.07 -18.01 -5.41
C THR A 19 21.70 -18.06 -4.02
N GLY A 20 21.30 -19.05 -3.22
CA GLY A 20 21.78 -19.23 -1.84
C GLY A 20 21.25 -18.21 -0.84
N LYS A 21 20.26 -17.39 -1.21
CA LYS A 21 19.72 -16.29 -0.39
C LYS A 21 18.21 -16.38 -0.27
N THR A 22 17.68 -16.19 0.93
CA THR A 22 16.25 -16.14 1.19
C THR A 22 15.81 -14.70 1.40
N TYR A 23 15.08 -14.12 0.46
CA TYR A 23 14.58 -12.74 0.56
C TYR A 23 13.10 -12.72 0.95
N LEU A 24 12.79 -12.06 2.07
CA LEU A 24 11.46 -11.97 2.68
C LEU A 24 11.02 -10.51 2.91
N ASP A 25 11.60 -9.55 2.18
CA ASP A 25 11.24 -8.12 2.24
C ASP A 25 10.45 -7.61 1.02
N HIS A 26 9.67 -8.49 0.39
CA HIS A 26 8.89 -8.15 -0.80
C HIS A 26 7.83 -7.06 -0.61
N ALA A 27 7.38 -6.79 0.62
CA ALA A 27 6.44 -5.68 0.91
C ALA A 27 7.11 -4.29 0.91
N GLY A 28 8.43 -4.24 1.10
CA GLY A 28 9.25 -3.03 0.95
C GLY A 28 9.49 -2.73 -0.52
N THR A 29 10.34 -3.55 -1.14
CA THR A 29 10.70 -3.54 -2.56
C THR A 29 10.90 -5.00 -2.99
N THR A 30 10.41 -5.38 -4.17
CA THR A 30 10.64 -6.74 -4.68
C THR A 30 11.90 -6.82 -5.53
N ILE A 31 12.31 -8.01 -5.94
CA ILE A 31 13.48 -8.21 -6.80
C ILE A 31 13.06 -8.19 -8.27
N TYR A 32 13.82 -7.50 -9.13
CA TYR A 32 13.58 -7.49 -10.58
C TYR A 32 14.07 -8.77 -11.24
N ALA A 33 13.41 -9.18 -12.32
CA ALA A 33 13.84 -10.31 -13.14
C ALA A 33 15.05 -9.93 -14.01
N LYS A 34 15.94 -10.87 -14.28
CA LYS A 34 17.08 -10.70 -15.20
C LYS A 34 16.58 -10.33 -16.60
N SER A 35 15.57 -11.05 -17.12
CA SER A 35 15.00 -10.79 -18.44
C SER A 35 14.41 -9.39 -18.60
N LEU A 36 13.95 -8.76 -17.51
CA LEU A 36 13.52 -7.36 -17.50
C LEU A 36 14.71 -6.45 -17.86
N ILE A 37 15.83 -6.59 -17.16
CA ILE A 37 17.03 -5.78 -17.37
C ILE A 37 17.61 -6.01 -18.77
N ASP A 38 17.64 -7.25 -19.23
CA ASP A 38 18.11 -7.59 -20.58
C ASP A 38 17.24 -6.94 -21.66
N LYS A 39 15.91 -7.03 -21.52
CA LYS A 39 14.97 -6.41 -22.45
C LYS A 39 15.10 -4.87 -22.45
N PHE A 40 15.16 -4.27 -21.27
CA PHE A 40 15.34 -2.82 -21.14
C PHE A 40 16.68 -2.35 -21.72
N SER A 41 17.77 -3.08 -21.46
CA SER A 41 19.08 -2.80 -22.04
C SER A 41 19.05 -2.85 -23.57
N GLY A 42 18.39 -3.87 -24.13
CA GLY A 42 18.16 -3.98 -25.57
C GLY A 42 17.42 -2.78 -26.16
N GLU A 43 16.36 -2.31 -25.49
CA GLU A 43 15.63 -1.10 -25.89
C GLU A 43 16.52 0.14 -25.88
N MET A 44 17.33 0.30 -24.83
CA MET A 44 18.20 1.48 -24.65
C MET A 44 19.38 1.53 -25.63
N VAL A 45 19.96 0.37 -25.96
CA VAL A 45 21.09 0.28 -26.90
C VAL A 45 20.60 0.31 -28.35
N GLY A 46 19.43 -0.26 -28.63
CA GLY A 46 18.88 -0.38 -29.98
C GLY A 46 18.23 0.90 -30.52
N ASN A 47 17.91 1.87 -29.67
CA ASN A 47 17.15 3.06 -30.05
C ASN A 47 17.83 4.35 -29.60
N LEU A 48 17.61 5.44 -30.34
CA LEU A 48 18.00 6.79 -29.94
C LEU A 48 16.79 7.50 -29.34
N TYR A 49 16.72 7.56 -28.00
CA TYR A 49 15.68 8.28 -27.27
C TYR A 49 16.08 9.73 -27.00
N GLY A 50 15.20 10.67 -27.36
CA GLY A 50 15.40 12.10 -27.14
C GLY A 50 14.54 12.65 -26.00
N ASN A 51 14.84 13.86 -25.55
CA ASN A 51 13.99 14.57 -24.59
C ASN A 51 12.60 14.81 -25.23
N PRO A 52 11.49 14.30 -24.65
CA PRO A 52 10.13 14.44 -25.19
C PRO A 52 9.67 15.87 -25.47
N HIS A 53 10.31 16.88 -24.88
CA HIS A 53 9.98 18.30 -25.12
C HIS A 53 10.64 18.90 -26.38
N SER A 54 11.42 18.12 -27.13
CA SER A 54 12.05 18.56 -28.39
C SER A 54 11.21 18.15 -29.60
N ALA A 55 11.39 18.82 -30.75
CA ALA A 55 10.70 18.48 -32.00
C ALA A 55 11.40 17.40 -32.84
N SER A 56 12.52 16.85 -32.37
CA SER A 56 13.34 15.87 -33.12
C SER A 56 12.66 14.50 -33.20
N ALA A 57 13.01 13.70 -34.21
CA ALA A 57 12.47 12.34 -34.35
C ALA A 57 12.72 11.45 -33.09
N PRO A 58 13.91 11.47 -32.46
CA PRO A 58 14.14 10.81 -31.17
C PRO A 58 13.19 11.24 -30.04
N ALA A 59 12.82 12.53 -30.00
CA ALA A 59 11.90 13.04 -28.98
C ALA A 59 10.46 12.58 -29.22
N GLN A 60 10.03 12.56 -30.48
CA GLN A 60 8.72 12.04 -30.88
C GLN A 60 8.60 10.54 -30.54
N LEU A 61 9.66 9.76 -30.78
CA LEU A 61 9.72 8.34 -30.40
C LEU A 61 9.55 8.16 -28.89
N SER A 62 10.29 8.92 -28.07
CA SER A 62 10.14 8.88 -26.61
C SER A 62 8.71 9.22 -26.18
N GLY A 63 8.08 10.22 -26.78
CA GLY A 63 6.68 10.61 -26.49
C GLY A 63 5.70 9.47 -26.80
N ILE A 64 5.79 8.88 -28.00
CA ILE A 64 4.93 7.76 -28.42
C ILE A 64 5.04 6.57 -27.44
N ILE A 65 6.26 6.23 -27.03
CA ILE A 65 6.48 5.10 -26.11
C ILE A 65 5.95 5.43 -24.71
N VAL A 66 6.16 6.65 -24.21
CA VAL A 66 5.60 7.07 -22.93
C VAL A 66 4.07 6.92 -22.92
N ASP A 67 3.39 7.34 -23.98
CA ASP A 67 1.93 7.22 -24.09
C ASP A 67 1.49 5.76 -24.21
N SER A 68 2.20 4.95 -25.01
CA SER A 68 1.96 3.52 -25.13
C SER A 68 2.11 2.79 -23.79
N VAL A 69 3.17 3.09 -23.03
CA VAL A 69 3.39 2.46 -21.72
C VAL A 69 2.36 2.94 -20.70
N ARG A 70 1.92 4.21 -20.76
CA ARG A 70 0.84 4.71 -19.89
C ARG A 70 -0.45 3.90 -20.08
N GLU A 71 -0.84 3.66 -21.33
CA GLU A 71 -1.99 2.80 -21.64
C GLU A 71 -1.75 1.35 -21.20
N GLN A 72 -0.57 0.80 -21.44
CA GLN A 72 -0.19 -0.55 -21.02
C GLN A 72 -0.29 -0.70 -19.50
N ALA A 73 0.17 0.29 -18.73
CA ALA A 73 0.12 0.32 -17.27
C ALA A 73 -1.33 0.40 -16.77
N LEU A 74 -2.17 1.26 -17.37
CA LEU A 74 -3.61 1.32 -17.06
C LEU A 74 -4.27 -0.05 -17.26
N ARG A 75 -4.04 -0.69 -18.41
CA ARG A 75 -4.59 -2.01 -18.73
C ARG A 75 -4.09 -3.10 -17.79
N PHE A 76 -2.80 -3.10 -17.46
CA PHE A 76 -2.22 -4.03 -16.47
C PHE A 76 -2.92 -3.90 -15.11
N LEU A 77 -3.21 -2.67 -14.69
CA LEU A 77 -3.90 -2.37 -13.44
C LEU A 77 -5.43 -2.55 -13.53
N GLY A 78 -5.96 -2.99 -14.67
CA GLY A 78 -7.39 -3.22 -14.88
C GLY A 78 -8.22 -1.94 -15.08
N ALA A 79 -7.56 -0.79 -15.28
CA ALA A 79 -8.20 0.51 -15.49
C ALA A 79 -8.35 0.83 -16.98
N ASP A 80 -9.58 1.12 -17.42
CA ASP A 80 -9.86 1.51 -18.80
C ASP A 80 -9.47 3.00 -19.05
N PRO A 81 -8.60 3.30 -20.02
CA PRO A 81 -8.24 4.68 -20.39
C PRO A 81 -9.44 5.59 -20.75
N ALA A 82 -10.59 5.03 -21.13
CA ALA A 82 -11.83 5.79 -21.35
C ALA A 82 -12.38 6.43 -20.06
N HIS A 83 -12.12 5.82 -18.91
CA HIS A 83 -12.64 6.24 -17.61
C HIS A 83 -11.57 6.75 -16.65
N PHE A 84 -10.32 6.36 -16.88
CA PHE A 84 -9.18 6.66 -16.03
C PHE A 84 -8.04 7.30 -16.81
N ASP A 85 -7.23 8.06 -16.11
CA ASP A 85 -5.94 8.58 -16.59
C ASP A 85 -4.85 8.18 -15.60
N LEU A 86 -3.60 8.15 -16.04
CA LEU A 86 -2.46 7.76 -15.22
C LEU A 86 -1.39 8.85 -15.28
N VAL A 87 -1.06 9.37 -14.10
CA VAL A 87 0.00 10.35 -13.90
C VAL A 87 1.21 9.62 -13.34
N PHE A 88 2.36 9.69 -14.02
CA PHE A 88 3.59 9.15 -13.49
C PHE A 88 4.12 10.02 -12.36
N THR A 89 4.54 9.38 -11.28
CA THR A 89 5.13 10.03 -10.10
C THR A 89 6.42 9.32 -9.70
N ALA A 90 7.18 9.88 -8.76
CA ALA A 90 8.37 9.20 -8.26
C ALA A 90 8.04 7.88 -7.53
N ASN A 91 6.92 7.85 -6.80
CA ASN A 91 6.42 6.71 -6.02
C ASN A 91 4.99 7.01 -5.49
N ALA A 92 4.38 6.06 -4.79
CA ALA A 92 3.08 6.24 -4.14
C ALA A 92 3.05 7.45 -3.19
N THR A 93 4.11 7.69 -2.41
CA THR A 93 4.20 8.84 -1.49
C THR A 93 4.11 10.17 -2.23
N ALA A 94 4.82 10.32 -3.35
CA ALA A 94 4.75 11.51 -4.18
C ALA A 94 3.34 11.72 -4.76
N ALA A 95 2.65 10.64 -5.14
CA ALA A 95 1.27 10.69 -5.61
C ALA A 95 0.29 11.13 -4.49
N ILE A 96 0.42 10.58 -3.29
CA ILE A 96 -0.39 10.97 -2.12
C ILE A 96 -0.20 12.46 -1.82
N LYS A 97 1.06 12.92 -1.82
CA LYS A 97 1.40 14.33 -1.61
C LYS A 97 0.75 15.22 -2.67
N LEU A 98 0.81 14.85 -3.94
CA LEU A 98 0.19 15.60 -5.03
C LEU A 98 -1.32 15.78 -4.81
N VAL A 99 -2.02 14.71 -4.44
CA VAL A 99 -3.46 14.77 -4.12
C VAL A 99 -3.70 15.71 -2.94
N ALA A 100 -2.97 15.54 -1.83
CA ALA A 100 -3.12 16.39 -0.64
C ALA A 100 -2.86 17.88 -0.93
N GLU A 101 -1.82 18.20 -1.72
CA GLU A 101 -1.52 19.57 -2.13
C GLU A 101 -2.63 20.17 -3.00
N SER A 102 -3.25 19.36 -3.86
CA SER A 102 -4.38 19.80 -4.69
C SER A 102 -5.60 20.17 -3.84
N PHE A 103 -5.90 19.38 -2.80
CA PHE A 103 -6.98 19.67 -1.84
C PHE A 103 -6.68 20.89 -0.97
N ARG A 104 -5.44 21.02 -0.49
CA ARG A 104 -4.99 22.21 0.24
C ARG A 104 -5.19 23.47 -0.63
N ASP A 105 -4.74 23.43 -1.87
CA ASP A 105 -4.81 24.58 -2.75
C ASP A 105 -6.26 24.93 -3.14
N LEU A 106 -7.12 23.92 -3.34
CA LEU A 106 -8.57 24.07 -3.47
C LEU A 106 -9.17 24.75 -2.24
N ALA A 107 -8.83 24.28 -1.04
CA ALA A 107 -9.36 24.80 0.22
C ALA A 107 -8.97 26.26 0.49
N LEU A 108 -7.76 26.66 0.06
CA LEU A 108 -7.28 28.04 0.17
C LEU A 108 -8.02 29.00 -0.78
N GLU A 109 -8.48 28.52 -1.94
CA GLU A 109 -9.25 29.30 -2.90
C GLU A 109 -10.77 29.29 -2.59
N SER A 110 -11.26 28.22 -1.97
CA SER A 110 -12.67 28.09 -1.56
C SER A 110 -12.95 28.98 -0.34
N SER A 111 -13.99 29.82 -0.43
CA SER A 111 -14.34 30.83 0.58
C SER A 111 -14.88 30.29 1.90
N THR A 112 -15.00 28.97 2.07
CA THR A 112 -15.79 28.35 3.15
C THR A 112 -15.02 27.92 4.40
N SER A 113 -13.75 27.48 4.30
CA SER A 113 -13.04 26.97 5.51
C SER A 113 -11.53 27.16 5.53
N GLY A 114 -10.87 27.51 4.42
CA GLY A 114 -9.41 27.65 4.35
C GLY A 114 -8.63 26.36 4.61
N SER A 115 -9.31 25.22 4.77
CA SER A 115 -8.76 23.89 5.03
C SER A 115 -9.62 22.80 4.37
N PHE A 116 -9.17 21.56 4.39
CA PHE A 116 -9.94 20.40 3.93
C PHE A 116 -9.99 19.33 5.01
N TRP A 117 -10.99 18.45 4.95
CA TRP A 117 -11.13 17.34 5.89
C TRP A 117 -10.35 16.10 5.42
N TYR A 118 -9.68 15.40 6.34
CA TYR A 118 -8.92 14.18 6.02
C TYR A 118 -9.26 13.02 6.97
N GLY A 119 -9.90 11.98 6.45
CA GLY A 119 -10.11 10.72 7.16
C GLY A 119 -9.15 9.64 6.67
N TYR A 120 -8.50 8.91 7.58
CA TYR A 120 -7.65 7.78 7.20
C TYR A 120 -7.80 6.59 8.14
N HIS A 121 -7.61 5.37 7.63
CA HIS A 121 -7.67 4.15 8.44
C HIS A 121 -6.38 3.94 9.27
N LYS A 122 -6.47 3.35 10.47
CA LYS A 122 -5.30 3.07 11.34
C LYS A 122 -4.22 2.18 10.71
N ASP A 123 -4.59 1.40 9.70
CA ASP A 123 -3.67 0.52 8.94
C ASP A 123 -2.88 1.30 7.88
N ALA A 124 -3.13 2.60 7.74
CA ALA A 124 -2.43 3.49 6.84
C ALA A 124 -0.91 3.38 7.03
N HIS A 125 -0.20 3.24 5.92
CA HIS A 125 1.24 3.45 5.90
C HIS A 125 1.55 4.93 6.24
N THR A 126 2.75 5.20 6.77
CA THR A 126 3.18 6.54 7.19
C THR A 126 2.97 7.62 6.11
N SER A 127 3.16 7.25 4.83
CA SER A 127 2.91 8.12 3.67
C SER A 127 1.46 8.60 3.58
N LEU A 128 0.50 7.79 4.03
CA LEU A 128 -0.93 8.09 4.04
C LEU A 128 -1.36 8.76 5.38
N VAL A 129 -0.52 8.77 6.41
CA VAL A 129 -0.75 9.58 7.62
C VAL A 129 -0.35 11.04 7.38
N GLY A 130 0.73 11.27 6.63
CA GLY A 130 1.31 12.59 6.37
C GLY A 130 0.34 13.69 5.90
N PRO A 131 -0.66 13.43 5.03
CA PRO A 131 -1.60 14.46 4.58
C PRO A 131 -2.37 15.18 5.70
N ARG A 132 -2.51 14.57 6.89
CA ARG A 132 -3.18 15.19 8.04
C ARG A 132 -2.54 16.52 8.46
N GLU A 133 -1.25 16.70 8.19
CA GLU A 133 -0.52 17.93 8.54
C GLU A 133 -0.96 19.12 7.68
N HIS A 134 -1.68 18.88 6.58
CA HIS A 134 -2.26 19.93 5.74
C HIS A 134 -3.69 20.34 6.12
N THR A 135 -4.29 19.73 7.17
CA THR A 135 -5.71 19.96 7.51
C THR A 135 -5.96 20.89 8.69
N HIS A 136 -4.91 21.45 9.30
CA HIS A 136 -5.06 22.32 10.49
C HIS A 136 -5.89 21.67 11.62
N GLY A 137 -5.76 20.35 11.79
CA GLY A 137 -6.50 19.57 12.80
C GLY A 137 -7.85 19.02 12.34
N GLN A 138 -8.30 19.29 11.11
CA GLN A 138 -9.51 18.71 10.53
C GLN A 138 -9.24 17.31 9.97
N HIS A 139 -8.87 16.37 10.83
CA HIS A 139 -8.63 14.98 10.43
C HIS A 139 -9.18 13.98 11.43
N HIS A 140 -9.42 12.75 10.96
CA HIS A 140 -9.89 11.64 11.77
C HIS A 140 -9.15 10.35 11.42
N CYS A 141 -8.65 9.64 12.44
CA CYS A 141 -8.09 8.29 12.27
C CYS A 141 -9.15 7.25 12.65
N PHE A 142 -9.62 6.49 11.67
CA PHE A 142 -10.55 5.39 11.90
C PHE A 142 -9.80 4.21 12.53
N THR A 143 -10.25 3.80 13.70
CA THR A 143 -9.60 2.78 14.55
C THR A 143 -10.05 1.35 14.22
N SER A 144 -11.09 1.18 13.39
CA SER A 144 -11.58 -0.11 12.93
C SER A 144 -12.37 0.00 11.64
N ASP A 145 -12.48 -1.14 10.93
CA ASP A 145 -13.32 -1.28 9.76
C ASP A 145 -14.80 -0.96 10.09
N GLN A 146 -15.28 -1.38 11.28
CA GLN A 146 -16.64 -1.07 11.74
C GLN A 146 -16.87 0.44 11.92
N GLU A 147 -15.88 1.19 12.40
CA GLU A 147 -16.01 2.64 12.52
C GLU A 147 -16.16 3.33 11.17
N VAL A 148 -15.45 2.84 10.13
CA VAL A 148 -15.62 3.32 8.76
C VAL A 148 -17.03 2.99 8.26
N GLU A 149 -17.50 1.76 8.47
CA GLU A 149 -18.84 1.35 8.07
C GLU A 149 -19.92 2.20 8.75
N ASP A 150 -19.85 2.34 10.07
CA ASP A 150 -20.77 3.15 10.86
C ASP A 150 -20.78 4.61 10.41
N TRP A 151 -19.64 5.17 10.00
CA TRP A 151 -19.56 6.51 9.42
C TRP A 151 -20.18 6.58 8.02
N LEU A 152 -19.92 5.60 7.15
CA LEU A 152 -20.44 5.58 5.78
C LEU A 152 -21.97 5.41 5.73
N PHE A 153 -22.54 4.56 6.59
CA PHE A 153 -23.99 4.51 6.86
C PHE A 153 -24.46 5.71 7.69
N GLY A 154 -23.50 6.29 8.42
CA GLY A 154 -23.56 7.37 9.39
C GLY A 154 -24.55 7.17 10.51
N TYR A 155 -24.51 5.96 11.04
CA TYR A 155 -24.85 5.68 12.42
C TYR A 155 -23.94 6.43 13.39
N ARG A 156 -22.79 6.93 12.91
CA ARG A 156 -21.83 7.70 13.71
C ARG A 156 -21.44 9.03 13.04
N PRO A 157 -21.67 10.18 13.70
CA PRO A 157 -21.05 11.45 13.28
C PRO A 157 -19.56 11.44 13.65
N LEU A 158 -18.75 12.13 12.84
CA LEU A 158 -17.33 12.28 13.14
C LEU A 158 -17.08 13.50 14.05
N PRO A 159 -16.17 13.40 15.02
CA PRO A 159 -15.76 14.56 15.81
C PRO A 159 -15.25 15.68 14.88
N GLY A 160 -15.77 16.90 15.05
CA GLY A 160 -15.30 18.07 14.32
C GLY A 160 -15.74 18.17 12.84
N ARG A 161 -16.53 17.22 12.31
CA ARG A 161 -17.13 17.32 10.97
C ARG A 161 -18.65 17.19 11.04
N ARG A 162 -19.36 18.28 10.75
CA ARG A 162 -20.83 18.28 10.75
C ARG A 162 -21.38 17.55 9.52
N GLU A 163 -22.61 17.05 9.58
CA GLU A 163 -23.22 16.34 8.44
C GLU A 163 -23.49 17.26 7.24
N ASP A 164 -23.75 18.54 7.51
CA ASP A 164 -23.95 19.63 6.56
C ASP A 164 -22.63 20.33 6.14
N ASP A 165 -21.48 19.79 6.55
CA ASP A 165 -20.18 20.36 6.22
C ASP A 165 -19.83 20.12 4.74
N GLU A 166 -19.88 21.18 3.94
CA GLU A 166 -19.50 21.16 2.52
C GLU A 166 -17.99 21.27 2.29
N THR A 167 -17.16 21.26 3.34
CA THR A 167 -15.70 21.30 3.21
C THR A 167 -15.22 20.10 2.37
N PRO A 168 -14.37 20.34 1.35
CA PRO A 168 -13.75 19.27 0.57
C PRO A 168 -13.08 18.26 1.49
N GLY A 169 -13.30 16.98 1.21
CA GLY A 169 -12.79 15.89 2.04
C GLY A 169 -12.00 14.87 1.25
N ILE A 170 -11.05 14.21 1.92
CA ILE A 170 -10.43 12.98 1.43
C ILE A 170 -10.69 11.88 2.45
N PHE A 171 -11.16 10.73 1.98
CA PHE A 171 -11.17 9.49 2.74
C PHE A 171 -10.11 8.54 2.17
N ALA A 172 -9.06 8.29 2.94
CA ALA A 172 -7.91 7.53 2.52
C ALA A 172 -7.80 6.19 3.25
N PHE A 173 -7.48 5.12 2.53
CA PHE A 173 -7.24 3.81 3.15
C PHE A 173 -6.29 2.98 2.29
N PRO A 174 -5.48 2.11 2.89
CA PRO A 174 -4.68 1.16 2.15
C PRO A 174 -5.56 0.01 1.65
N GLY A 175 -5.32 -0.47 0.43
CA GLY A 175 -5.92 -1.71 -0.05
C GLY A 175 -5.35 -2.94 0.66
N GLN A 176 -4.13 -2.82 1.20
CA GLN A 176 -3.47 -3.86 1.99
C GLN A 176 -2.54 -3.22 3.03
N SER A 177 -2.61 -3.70 4.28
CA SER A 177 -1.70 -3.28 5.35
C SER A 177 -0.26 -3.70 5.04
N ASN A 178 0.67 -2.75 5.06
CA ASN A 178 2.11 -3.04 4.91
C ASN A 178 2.69 -3.79 6.12
N MET A 179 1.98 -3.78 7.25
CA MET A 179 2.37 -4.48 8.48
C MET A 179 1.86 -5.91 8.47
N THR A 180 0.55 -6.12 8.49
CA THR A 180 -0.06 -7.45 8.69
C THR A 180 -0.43 -8.15 7.40
N GLY A 181 -0.34 -7.47 6.26
CA GLY A 181 -0.81 -8.00 4.98
C GLY A 181 -2.32 -8.09 4.84
N ARG A 182 -3.14 -7.77 5.86
CA ARG A 182 -4.60 -7.84 5.72
C ARG A 182 -5.09 -6.87 4.65
N ARG A 183 -6.14 -7.23 3.93
CA ARG A 183 -6.74 -6.43 2.87
C ARG A 183 -8.02 -5.76 3.37
N LEU A 184 -8.18 -4.48 3.08
CA LEU A 184 -9.33 -3.69 3.55
C LEU A 184 -10.44 -3.68 2.50
N PRO A 185 -11.71 -3.45 2.90
CA PRO A 185 -12.84 -3.44 1.97
C PRO A 185 -12.75 -2.35 0.89
N LEU A 186 -12.42 -2.74 -0.35
CA LEU A 186 -12.41 -1.84 -1.51
C LEU A 186 -13.81 -1.25 -1.82
N SER A 187 -14.87 -1.88 -1.29
CA SER A 187 -16.24 -1.39 -1.43
C SER A 187 -16.51 -0.03 -0.78
N TRP A 188 -15.63 0.45 0.11
CA TRP A 188 -15.81 1.74 0.76
C TRP A 188 -15.84 2.92 -0.20
N SER A 189 -15.06 2.88 -1.29
CA SER A 189 -15.14 3.92 -2.34
C SER A 189 -16.53 4.01 -2.96
N ARG A 190 -17.15 2.86 -3.26
CA ARG A 190 -18.54 2.77 -3.74
C ARG A 190 -19.53 3.29 -2.71
N LYS A 191 -19.40 2.88 -1.44
CA LYS A 191 -20.30 3.28 -0.35
C LYS A 191 -20.24 4.79 -0.11
N LEU A 192 -19.04 5.36 -0.07
CA LEU A 192 -18.82 6.80 0.07
C LEU A 192 -19.53 7.57 -1.05
N ARG A 193 -19.28 7.18 -2.31
CA ARG A 193 -19.86 7.85 -3.48
C ARG A 193 -21.40 7.76 -3.52
N LYS A 194 -21.97 6.65 -3.04
CA LYS A 194 -23.43 6.45 -2.98
C LYS A 194 -24.11 7.10 -1.77
N SER A 195 -23.36 7.58 -0.78
CA SER A 195 -23.94 8.20 0.41
C SER A 195 -24.67 9.48 0.04
N THR A 196 -25.89 9.69 0.55
CA THR A 196 -26.68 10.91 0.32
C THR A 196 -26.34 12.06 1.27
N ARG A 197 -25.35 11.88 2.15
CA ARG A 197 -24.94 12.90 3.14
C ARG A 197 -24.15 14.01 2.46
N ILE A 198 -24.45 15.26 2.80
CA ILE A 198 -23.79 16.45 2.23
C ILE A 198 -22.27 16.37 2.44
N SER A 199 -21.83 16.06 3.65
CA SER A 199 -20.40 15.90 3.96
C SER A 199 -19.70 14.80 3.16
N HIS A 200 -20.43 13.79 2.66
CA HIS A 200 -19.85 12.73 1.82
C HIS A 200 -19.83 13.13 0.35
N GLN A 201 -20.79 13.94 -0.11
CA GLN A 201 -20.90 14.37 -1.51
C GLN A 201 -19.71 15.22 -1.97
N ASN A 202 -19.02 15.91 -1.06
CA ASN A 202 -17.76 16.60 -1.34
C ASN A 202 -16.51 15.88 -0.78
N THR A 203 -16.61 14.57 -0.53
CA THR A 203 -15.49 13.74 -0.08
C THR A 203 -15.06 12.75 -1.16
N TYR A 204 -13.77 12.67 -1.42
CA TYR A 204 -13.18 11.80 -2.44
C TYR A 204 -12.36 10.68 -1.81
N SER A 205 -12.36 9.52 -2.45
CA SER A 205 -11.61 8.36 -1.99
C SER A 205 -10.17 8.34 -2.52
N LEU A 206 -9.21 8.05 -1.63
CA LEU A 206 -7.79 7.87 -1.95
C LEU A 206 -7.34 6.46 -1.52
N LEU A 207 -7.19 5.57 -2.49
CA LEU A 207 -6.73 4.19 -2.25
C LEU A 207 -5.20 4.11 -2.35
N ASP A 208 -4.53 3.70 -1.28
CA ASP A 208 -3.14 3.25 -1.36
C ASP A 208 -3.07 1.78 -1.77
N ALA A 209 -2.79 1.53 -3.04
CA ALA A 209 -2.69 0.20 -3.62
C ALA A 209 -1.26 -0.35 -3.61
N ALA A 210 -0.28 0.34 -3.03
CA ALA A 210 1.13 -0.04 -3.12
C ALA A 210 1.44 -1.43 -2.55
N GLY A 211 0.79 -1.81 -1.44
CA GLY A 211 0.88 -3.16 -0.88
C GLY A 211 0.00 -4.18 -1.63
N LEU A 212 -1.20 -3.76 -2.03
CA LEU A 212 -2.21 -4.64 -2.66
C LEU A 212 -1.76 -5.12 -4.05
N ALA A 213 -1.24 -4.22 -4.88
CA ALA A 213 -0.87 -4.49 -6.27
C ALA A 213 0.33 -5.45 -6.41
N THR A 214 1.03 -5.78 -5.32
CA THR A 214 2.12 -6.76 -5.32
C THR A 214 1.63 -8.19 -5.59
N THR A 215 0.41 -8.50 -5.15
CA THR A 215 -0.13 -9.88 -5.10
C THR A 215 -1.63 -9.94 -5.39
N ALA A 216 -2.21 -8.88 -5.95
CA ALA A 216 -3.62 -8.83 -6.33
C ALA A 216 -3.81 -8.09 -7.65
N GLN A 217 -4.79 -8.53 -8.43
CA GLN A 217 -5.30 -7.72 -9.53
C GLN A 217 -6.15 -6.59 -8.94
N LEU A 218 -5.88 -5.34 -9.34
CA LEU A 218 -6.80 -4.25 -9.05
C LEU A 218 -8.02 -4.34 -9.97
N ASP A 219 -9.18 -3.99 -9.43
CA ASP A 219 -10.46 -4.03 -10.15
C ASP A 219 -11.02 -2.62 -10.33
N PHE A 220 -11.00 -2.15 -11.58
CA PHE A 220 -11.61 -0.90 -12.02
C PHE A 220 -12.73 -1.15 -13.06
N SER A 221 -13.25 -2.38 -13.13
CA SER A 221 -14.28 -2.78 -14.11
C SER A 221 -15.58 -1.98 -13.97
N ASP A 222 -15.88 -1.46 -12.78
CA ASP A 222 -16.98 -0.54 -12.49
C ASP A 222 -16.44 0.86 -12.13
N PRO A 223 -16.39 1.80 -13.10
CA PRO A 223 -15.90 3.17 -12.86
C PRO A 223 -16.70 3.97 -11.82
N GLU A 224 -17.93 3.57 -11.49
CA GLU A 224 -18.73 4.22 -10.45
C GLU A 224 -18.43 3.66 -9.05
N ALA A 225 -17.85 2.47 -8.95
CA ALA A 225 -17.38 1.88 -7.71
C ALA A 225 -15.91 2.14 -7.40
N ALA A 226 -15.12 2.39 -8.43
CA ALA A 226 -13.70 2.62 -8.33
C ALA A 226 -13.36 3.81 -7.41
N PRO A 227 -12.16 3.81 -6.79
CA PRO A 227 -11.65 4.97 -6.08
C PRO A 227 -11.51 6.19 -6.99
N ASP A 228 -11.58 7.38 -6.40
CA ASP A 228 -11.34 8.64 -7.14
C ASP A 228 -9.86 8.77 -7.52
N PHE A 229 -9.00 8.43 -6.57
CA PHE A 229 -7.55 8.44 -6.70
C PHE A 229 -7.01 7.09 -6.22
N THR A 230 -6.15 6.45 -7.00
CA THR A 230 -5.40 5.26 -6.57
C THR A 230 -3.92 5.47 -6.76
N VAL A 231 -3.12 5.17 -5.74
CA VAL A 231 -1.66 5.37 -5.76
C VAL A 231 -0.93 4.04 -5.66
N LEU A 232 0.22 3.93 -6.34
CA LEU A 232 1.08 2.75 -6.24
C LEU A 232 2.54 3.08 -6.61
N SER A 233 3.41 2.12 -6.31
CA SER A 233 4.83 2.12 -6.69
C SER A 233 5.13 0.87 -7.51
N PHE A 234 5.67 1.03 -8.72
CA PHE A 234 5.96 -0.09 -9.61
C PHE A 234 7.13 -0.96 -9.15
N TYR A 235 8.12 -0.39 -8.47
CA TYR A 235 9.23 -1.16 -7.88
C TYR A 235 8.75 -2.17 -6.82
N LYS A 236 7.56 -1.98 -6.22
CA LYS A 236 6.97 -2.99 -5.32
C LYS A 236 6.42 -4.20 -6.06
N ILE A 237 6.01 -4.02 -7.31
CA ILE A 237 5.43 -5.07 -8.16
C ILE A 237 6.54 -5.77 -8.95
N PHE A 238 7.46 -5.00 -9.52
CA PHE A 238 8.44 -5.48 -10.50
C PHE A 238 9.90 -5.41 -10.03
N GLY A 239 10.20 -4.74 -8.91
CA GLY A 239 11.55 -4.53 -8.40
C GLY A 239 12.36 -3.44 -9.12
N PHE A 240 11.99 -3.14 -10.36
CA PHE A 240 12.48 -2.03 -11.18
C PHE A 240 11.41 -1.77 -12.26
N PRO A 241 11.15 -0.52 -12.67
CA PRO A 241 11.85 0.73 -12.34
C PRO A 241 11.38 1.41 -11.05
N ASP A 242 12.22 2.33 -10.54
CA ASP A 242 11.86 3.30 -9.51
C ASP A 242 10.90 4.35 -10.09
N LEU A 243 9.63 3.99 -10.11
CA LEU A 243 8.55 4.79 -10.67
C LEU A 243 7.25 4.51 -9.90
N GLY A 244 6.42 5.52 -9.74
CA GLY A 244 5.08 5.42 -9.18
C GLY A 244 4.01 5.89 -10.14
N ALA A 245 2.76 5.72 -9.72
CA ALA A 245 1.61 6.22 -10.46
C ALA A 245 0.52 6.74 -9.53
N LEU A 246 -0.16 7.77 -10.02
CA LEU A 246 -1.48 8.20 -9.57
C LEU A 246 -2.49 7.88 -10.68
N ILE A 247 -3.35 6.90 -10.44
CA ILE A 247 -4.51 6.64 -11.29
C ILE A 247 -5.62 7.60 -10.87
N VAL A 248 -6.16 8.33 -11.83
CA VAL A 248 -7.19 9.34 -11.62
C VAL A 248 -8.46 8.91 -12.33
N ARG A 249 -9.56 8.78 -11.59
CA ARG A 249 -10.89 8.69 -12.20
C ARG A 249 -11.19 10.02 -12.89
N ARG A 250 -11.43 10.00 -14.21
CA ARG A 250 -11.57 11.23 -15.03
C ARG A 250 -12.63 12.20 -14.49
N LYS A 251 -13.75 11.69 -13.98
CA LYS A 251 -14.83 12.49 -13.38
C LYS A 251 -14.41 13.24 -12.10
N SER A 252 -13.34 12.79 -11.43
CA SER A 252 -12.81 13.38 -10.19
C SER A 252 -11.56 14.25 -10.44
N ALA A 253 -11.09 14.32 -11.69
CA ALA A 253 -9.86 15.03 -12.06
C ALA A 253 -9.91 16.54 -11.85
N HIS A 254 -11.11 17.13 -11.87
CA HIS A 254 -11.31 18.56 -11.65
C HIS A 254 -10.71 19.03 -10.30
N ILE A 255 -10.63 18.17 -9.29
CA ILE A 255 -9.99 18.49 -8.00
C ILE A 255 -8.49 18.75 -8.16
N LEU A 256 -7.79 17.99 -9.00
CA LEU A 256 -6.34 18.13 -9.21
C LEU A 256 -5.98 19.41 -9.95
N THR A 257 -6.92 20.02 -10.67
CA THR A 257 -6.71 21.29 -11.36
C THR A 257 -6.61 22.50 -10.42
N TRP A 258 -6.83 22.34 -9.11
CA TRP A 258 -6.64 23.42 -8.14
C TRP A 258 -5.20 23.58 -7.66
N ARG A 259 -4.32 22.62 -7.98
CA ARG A 259 -2.91 22.67 -7.62
C ARG A 259 -2.25 23.95 -8.14
N LYS A 260 -1.68 24.76 -7.25
CA LYS A 260 -1.05 26.05 -7.58
C LYS A 260 0.35 25.91 -8.17
N TYR A 261 1.08 24.87 -7.74
CA TYR A 261 2.42 24.62 -8.27
C TYR A 261 2.36 24.18 -9.75
N PHE A 262 3.33 24.64 -10.52
CA PHE A 262 3.61 24.20 -11.89
C PHE A 262 5.11 24.19 -12.14
N GLY A 263 5.56 23.27 -13.00
CA GLY A 263 6.92 23.17 -13.51
C GLY A 263 7.00 23.39 -15.03
N GLY A 264 8.21 23.27 -15.58
CA GLY A 264 8.37 23.21 -17.04
C GLY A 264 7.60 22.03 -17.62
N GLY A 265 7.07 22.12 -18.83
CA GLY A 265 6.33 21.03 -19.46
C GLY A 265 4.84 20.96 -19.12
N THR A 266 4.39 21.48 -17.96
CA THR A 266 2.96 21.54 -17.54
C THR A 266 2.26 22.87 -17.88
N VAL A 267 3.01 23.81 -18.47
CA VAL A 267 2.55 25.17 -18.85
C VAL A 267 2.71 25.36 -20.36
N SER A 268 1.67 25.86 -21.03
CA SER A 268 1.68 26.19 -22.46
C SER A 268 2.28 27.58 -22.74
N SER A 269 2.18 28.51 -21.79
CA SER A 269 2.79 29.84 -21.86
C SER A 269 2.97 30.45 -20.48
N LEU A 270 4.12 31.11 -20.23
CA LEU A 270 4.42 31.84 -19.01
C LEU A 270 4.82 33.29 -19.33
N THR A 271 4.17 34.25 -18.69
CA THR A 271 4.57 35.67 -18.77
C THR A 271 5.34 36.03 -17.50
N VAL A 272 6.63 36.35 -17.63
CA VAL A 272 7.54 36.62 -16.50
C VAL A 272 7.57 38.11 -16.10
N LEU A 273 7.27 39.03 -17.03
CA LEU A 273 7.29 40.47 -16.81
C LEU A 273 5.90 41.08 -17.05
N HIS A 274 5.40 41.84 -16.06
CA HIS A 274 4.02 42.33 -15.89
C HIS A 274 2.98 41.22 -15.62
N GLU A 275 1.98 41.51 -14.75
CA GLU A 275 0.97 40.59 -14.17
C GLU A 275 1.17 39.11 -14.53
N ALA A 276 1.90 38.40 -13.65
CA ALA A 276 2.28 37.01 -13.86
C ALA A 276 1.05 36.15 -14.20
N SER A 277 1.02 35.65 -15.43
CA SER A 277 -0.02 34.77 -15.93
C SER A 277 0.65 33.52 -16.50
N TYR A 278 0.08 32.36 -16.17
CA TYR A 278 0.45 31.08 -16.75
C TYR A 278 -0.81 30.39 -17.27
N HIS A 279 -0.66 29.69 -18.40
CA HIS A 279 -1.70 28.81 -18.93
C HIS A 279 -1.20 27.39 -18.80
N ARG A 280 -1.93 26.53 -18.08
CA ARG A 280 -1.57 25.10 -18.03
C ARG A 280 -1.76 24.48 -19.41
N LYS A 281 -1.00 23.43 -19.69
CA LYS A 281 -1.33 22.54 -20.79
C LYS A 281 -2.64 21.84 -20.44
N ASP A 282 -3.73 22.28 -21.05
CA ASP A 282 -5.08 21.76 -20.82
C ASP A 282 -5.42 20.59 -21.78
N ALA A 283 -4.44 19.83 -22.27
CA ALA A 283 -4.67 18.75 -23.24
C ALA A 283 -5.18 17.46 -22.58
N THR A 284 -4.52 17.00 -21.50
CA THR A 284 -4.90 15.82 -20.72
C THR A 284 -4.68 16.05 -19.21
N ILE A 285 -5.12 15.11 -18.35
CA ILE A 285 -4.96 15.27 -16.89
C ILE A 285 -3.50 15.14 -16.50
N HIS A 286 -2.78 14.17 -17.09
CA HIS A 286 -1.38 13.92 -16.78
C HIS A 286 -0.45 15.05 -17.29
N ASP A 287 -0.75 15.67 -18.45
CA ASP A 287 0.01 16.82 -18.96
C ASP A 287 0.04 18.02 -17.99
N GLY A 288 -1.01 18.20 -17.19
CA GLY A 288 -1.11 19.29 -16.22
C GLY A 288 -0.44 18.99 -14.87
N LEU A 289 0.01 17.76 -14.64
CA LEU A 289 0.47 17.27 -13.35
C LEU A 289 1.91 16.71 -13.38
N GLU A 290 2.40 16.35 -14.56
CA GLU A 290 3.73 15.81 -14.79
C GLU A 290 4.77 16.93 -14.99
N ASP A 291 5.20 17.54 -13.87
CA ASP A 291 6.16 18.63 -13.88
C ASP A 291 7.55 18.18 -14.39
N GLY A 292 8.03 18.85 -15.43
CA GLY A 292 9.38 18.68 -15.98
C GLY A 292 9.46 17.71 -17.16
N THR A 293 10.68 17.24 -17.42
CA THR A 293 10.88 16.11 -18.33
C THR A 293 10.58 14.84 -17.56
N LEU A 294 9.61 14.06 -18.04
CA LEU A 294 9.31 12.75 -17.47
C LEU A 294 10.56 11.85 -17.47
N PRO A 295 10.68 10.91 -16.52
CA PRO A 295 11.74 9.90 -16.52
C PRO A 295 11.44 8.84 -17.60
N PHE A 296 11.49 9.23 -18.88
CA PHE A 296 11.05 8.42 -20.01
C PHE A 296 11.83 7.09 -20.13
N HIS A 297 13.10 7.05 -19.71
CA HIS A 297 13.84 5.78 -19.60
C HIS A 297 13.22 4.82 -18.57
N SER A 298 12.85 5.32 -17.38
CA SER A 298 12.12 4.53 -16.38
C SER A 298 10.75 4.12 -16.89
N ILE A 299 10.07 4.96 -17.66
CA ILE A 299 8.79 4.60 -18.27
C ILE A 299 8.98 3.49 -19.32
N ILE A 300 10.01 3.54 -20.16
CA ILE A 300 10.36 2.44 -21.10
C ILE A 300 10.63 1.14 -20.34
N ALA A 301 11.40 1.21 -19.24
CA ALA A 301 11.65 0.06 -18.37
C ALA A 301 10.35 -0.52 -17.79
N LEU A 302 9.36 0.31 -17.42
CA LEU A 302 8.06 -0.15 -16.96
C LEU A 302 7.34 -0.98 -18.03
N GLY A 303 7.37 -0.56 -19.29
CA GLY A 303 6.79 -1.34 -20.39
C GLY A 303 7.43 -2.73 -20.51
N CYS A 304 8.76 -2.79 -20.41
CA CYS A 304 9.51 -4.04 -20.38
C CYS A 304 9.12 -4.91 -19.17
N ALA A 305 8.98 -4.29 -17.99
CA ALA A 305 8.62 -4.94 -16.74
C ALA A 305 7.23 -5.59 -16.81
N ILE A 306 6.23 -4.88 -17.34
CA ILE A 306 4.86 -5.40 -17.48
C ILE A 306 4.83 -6.64 -18.37
N ASP A 307 5.55 -6.59 -19.50
CA ASP A 307 5.61 -7.72 -20.43
C ASP A 307 6.30 -8.94 -19.80
N VAL A 308 7.51 -8.77 -19.26
CA VAL A 308 8.27 -9.85 -18.62
C VAL A 308 7.48 -10.46 -17.46
N HIS A 309 6.85 -9.62 -16.64
CA HIS A 309 6.04 -10.08 -15.52
C HIS A 309 4.85 -10.93 -15.98
N ARG A 310 4.17 -10.53 -17.07
CA ARG A 310 3.12 -11.33 -17.69
C ARG A 310 3.68 -12.64 -18.25
N ASP A 311 4.83 -12.62 -18.89
CA ASP A 311 5.41 -13.80 -19.54
C ASP A 311 5.86 -14.85 -18.51
N LEU A 312 6.45 -14.42 -17.39
CA LEU A 312 6.90 -15.30 -16.31
C LEU A 312 5.73 -15.86 -15.47
N TYR A 313 4.79 -15.01 -15.06
CA TYR A 313 3.78 -15.37 -14.06
C TYR A 313 2.38 -15.58 -14.64
N GLY A 314 2.14 -15.13 -15.88
CA GLY A 314 0.84 -15.15 -16.54
C GLY A 314 -0.10 -14.06 -16.04
N SER A 315 -0.60 -14.17 -14.81
CA SER A 315 -1.62 -13.23 -14.28
C SER A 315 -1.45 -12.98 -12.79
N MET A 316 -1.93 -11.83 -12.33
CA MET A 316 -1.96 -11.50 -10.89
C MET A 316 -2.76 -12.50 -10.07
N ALA A 317 -3.80 -13.14 -10.63
CA ALA A 317 -4.58 -14.18 -9.96
C ALA A 317 -3.74 -15.44 -9.65
N LYS A 318 -2.83 -15.82 -10.56
CA LYS A 318 -1.89 -16.93 -10.34
C LYS A 318 -0.87 -16.57 -9.27
N ILE A 319 -0.32 -15.36 -9.31
CA ILE A 319 0.59 -14.85 -8.27
C ILE A 319 -0.11 -14.87 -6.92
N SER A 320 -1.30 -14.30 -6.82
CA SER A 320 -2.10 -14.27 -5.59
C SER A 320 -2.33 -15.66 -5.00
N SER A 321 -2.69 -16.63 -5.85
CA SER A 321 -2.93 -18.02 -5.44
C SER A 321 -1.66 -18.72 -4.94
N HIS A 322 -0.52 -18.43 -5.57
CA HIS A 322 0.79 -19.00 -5.25
C HIS A 322 1.38 -18.40 -3.98
N THR A 323 1.39 -17.08 -3.86
CA THR A 323 1.89 -16.41 -2.66
C THR A 323 1.03 -16.74 -1.46
N MET A 324 -0.31 -16.82 -1.60
CA MET A 324 -1.18 -17.26 -0.50
C MET A 324 -0.89 -18.70 -0.06
N PHE A 325 -0.59 -19.61 -0.99
CA PHE A 325 -0.18 -20.98 -0.63
C PHE A 325 1.09 -20.97 0.23
N LEU A 326 2.10 -20.19 -0.17
CA LEU A 326 3.36 -20.07 0.57
C LEU A 326 3.17 -19.40 1.93
N THR A 327 2.42 -18.30 1.98
CA THR A 327 2.12 -17.57 3.22
C THR A 327 1.36 -18.45 4.20
N ARG A 328 0.40 -19.24 3.75
CA ARG A 328 -0.32 -20.19 4.60
C ARG A 328 0.64 -21.20 5.24
N ARG A 329 1.55 -21.80 4.46
CA ARG A 329 2.56 -22.73 4.99
C ARG A 329 3.46 -22.05 6.02
N LEU A 330 3.92 -20.84 5.72
CA LEU A 330 4.76 -20.07 6.63
C LEU A 330 4.02 -19.79 7.94
N TYR A 331 2.76 -19.33 7.86
CA TYR A 331 1.90 -19.08 9.02
C TYR A 331 1.69 -20.35 9.86
N GLU A 332 1.33 -21.47 9.22
CA GLU A 332 1.13 -22.75 9.92
C GLU A 332 2.43 -23.22 10.59
N GLY A 333 3.59 -23.04 9.94
CA GLY A 333 4.90 -23.35 10.52
C GLY A 333 5.20 -22.52 11.75
N LEU A 334 5.14 -21.18 11.64
CA LEU A 334 5.42 -20.25 12.74
C LEU A 334 4.45 -20.44 13.91
N SER A 335 3.16 -20.63 13.62
CA SER A 335 2.11 -20.81 14.64
C SER A 335 2.26 -22.08 15.47
N ASN A 336 3.01 -23.07 14.97
CA ASN A 336 3.22 -24.36 15.63
C ASN A 336 4.56 -24.47 16.39
N LEU A 337 5.45 -23.48 16.27
CA LEU A 337 6.71 -23.47 17.01
C LEU A 337 6.46 -23.30 18.52
N ARG A 338 7.06 -24.18 19.32
CA ARG A 338 6.93 -24.22 20.78
C ARG A 338 8.30 -24.38 21.43
N HIS A 339 8.53 -23.66 22.53
CA HIS A 339 9.65 -23.90 23.44
C HIS A 339 9.46 -25.22 24.21
N PHE A 340 10.51 -25.69 24.89
CA PHE A 340 10.47 -26.90 25.72
C PHE A 340 9.35 -26.89 26.78
N ASN A 341 8.92 -25.71 27.24
CA ASN A 341 7.86 -25.53 28.24
C ASN A 341 6.45 -25.43 27.62
N GLY A 342 6.32 -25.69 26.31
CA GLY A 342 5.05 -25.66 25.60
C GLY A 342 4.53 -24.25 25.27
N ARG A 343 5.26 -23.18 25.58
CA ARG A 343 4.89 -21.81 25.18
C ARG A 343 5.20 -21.56 23.70
N PRO A 344 4.41 -20.71 23.01
CA PRO A 344 4.68 -20.35 21.62
C PRO A 344 5.98 -19.55 21.49
N VAL A 345 6.71 -19.80 20.40
CA VAL A 345 7.93 -19.04 20.02
C VAL A 345 7.57 -17.73 19.34
N CYS A 346 6.45 -17.70 18.61
CA CYS A 346 6.01 -16.52 17.86
C CYS A 346 4.69 -15.99 18.42
N GLU A 347 4.62 -14.68 18.64
CA GLU A 347 3.37 -13.94 18.75
C GLU A 347 3.05 -13.34 17.37
N ILE A 348 2.04 -13.88 16.68
CA ILE A 348 1.68 -13.46 15.32
C ILE A 348 0.56 -12.43 15.36
N TYR A 349 0.76 -11.30 14.67
CA TYR A 349 -0.22 -10.23 14.55
C TYR A 349 -1.04 -10.40 13.28
N HIS A 350 -2.35 -10.58 13.45
CA HIS A 350 -3.33 -10.64 12.35
C HIS A 350 -4.63 -9.95 12.78
N ASP A 351 -5.58 -9.84 11.85
CA ASP A 351 -6.91 -9.34 12.17
C ASP A 351 -7.57 -10.28 13.19
N ALA A 352 -7.92 -9.74 14.36
CA ALA A 352 -8.54 -10.48 15.45
C ALA A 352 -9.96 -10.96 15.12
N THR A 353 -10.61 -10.36 14.12
CA THR A 353 -11.93 -10.78 13.65
C THR A 353 -11.86 -11.96 12.68
N ASN A 354 -10.67 -12.27 12.16
CA ASN A 354 -10.46 -13.38 11.23
C ASN A 354 -10.18 -14.68 11.98
N THR A 355 -11.16 -15.60 11.96
CA THR A 355 -11.06 -16.92 12.59
C THR A 355 -10.19 -17.91 11.80
N HIS A 356 -9.88 -17.60 10.53
CA HIS A 356 -9.05 -18.40 9.65
C HIS A 356 -8.05 -17.51 8.89
N PRO A 357 -7.07 -16.89 9.59
CA PRO A 357 -6.10 -16.01 8.96
C PRO A 357 -5.28 -16.77 7.91
N TYR A 358 -4.86 -16.07 6.85
CA TYR A 358 -4.05 -16.65 5.76
C TYR A 358 -4.71 -17.82 5.01
N SER A 359 -6.05 -17.84 4.95
CA SER A 359 -6.82 -18.84 4.20
C SER A 359 -7.55 -18.29 2.96
N ASP A 360 -7.64 -16.98 2.81
CA ASP A 360 -8.30 -16.34 1.67
C ASP A 360 -7.44 -15.22 1.10
N ALA A 361 -7.11 -15.34 -0.19
CA ALA A 361 -6.35 -14.35 -0.92
C ALA A 361 -7.09 -13.01 -1.02
N ASN A 362 -8.43 -12.97 -0.94
CA ASN A 362 -9.16 -11.70 -1.04
C ASN A 362 -9.02 -10.85 0.24
N THR A 363 -8.83 -11.47 1.40
CA THR A 363 -8.76 -10.80 2.70
C THR A 363 -7.33 -10.67 3.22
N GLN A 364 -6.37 -11.38 2.62
CA GLN A 364 -5.00 -11.44 3.13
C GLN A 364 -3.97 -11.44 1.98
N GLY A 365 -2.95 -10.62 2.15
CA GLY A 365 -1.75 -10.56 1.32
C GLY A 365 -0.61 -11.41 1.87
N ALA A 366 0.49 -11.43 1.13
CA ALA A 366 1.62 -12.33 1.37
C ALA A 366 2.61 -11.85 2.45
N THR A 367 2.11 -11.28 3.54
CA THR A 367 2.91 -10.70 4.63
C THR A 367 2.45 -11.23 5.97
N ILE A 368 3.38 -11.63 6.84
CA ILE A 368 3.13 -12.02 8.23
C ILE A 368 3.95 -11.10 9.13
N ALA A 369 3.27 -10.46 10.09
CA ALA A 369 3.91 -9.71 11.17
C ALA A 369 3.90 -10.56 12.45
N PHE A 370 5.01 -10.60 13.16
CA PHE A 370 5.14 -11.34 14.41
C PHE A 370 6.28 -10.80 15.26
N ASN A 371 6.28 -11.17 16.54
CA ASN A 371 7.42 -11.03 17.42
C ASN A 371 7.87 -12.41 17.93
N ILE A 372 9.13 -12.50 18.32
CA ILE A 372 9.72 -13.73 18.86
C ILE A 372 9.78 -13.63 20.38
N LEU A 373 9.31 -14.67 21.04
CA LEU A 373 9.30 -14.85 22.48
C LEU A 373 10.45 -15.77 22.88
N ARG A 374 10.95 -15.59 24.10
CA ARG A 374 11.82 -16.52 24.82
C ARG A 374 10.97 -17.47 25.68
N PRO A 375 11.54 -18.57 26.22
CA PRO A 375 10.81 -19.47 27.11
C PRO A 375 10.18 -18.79 28.33
N ASP A 376 10.81 -17.74 28.86
CA ASP A 376 10.29 -16.97 29.99
C ASP A 376 9.12 -16.04 29.60
N GLY A 377 8.85 -15.86 28.31
CA GLY A 377 7.86 -14.96 27.74
C GLY A 377 8.37 -13.56 27.42
N SER A 378 9.67 -13.28 27.62
CA SER A 378 10.28 -12.02 27.20
C SER A 378 10.48 -11.96 25.68
N TYR A 379 10.47 -10.76 25.11
CA TYR A 379 10.65 -10.58 23.66
C TYR A 379 12.12 -10.59 23.26
N VAL A 380 12.41 -11.20 22.12
CA VAL A 380 13.67 -10.99 21.38
C VAL A 380 13.52 -9.71 20.55
N SER A 381 14.53 -8.85 20.58
CA SER A 381 14.47 -7.58 19.83
C SER A 381 14.51 -7.84 18.33
N TYR A 382 13.75 -7.07 17.55
CA TYR A 382 13.68 -7.29 16.09
C TYR A 382 15.04 -7.14 15.40
N SER A 383 15.92 -6.26 15.91
CA SER A 383 17.27 -6.06 15.39
C SER A 383 18.15 -7.29 15.61
N THR A 384 18.00 -7.97 16.76
CA THR A 384 18.69 -9.24 17.04
C THR A 384 18.24 -10.31 16.04
N VAL A 385 16.94 -10.40 15.78
CA VAL A 385 16.40 -11.35 14.80
C VAL A 385 16.97 -11.09 13.40
N GLU A 386 16.98 -9.83 12.97
CA GLU A 386 17.53 -9.40 11.69
C GLU A 386 19.03 -9.68 11.57
N GLN A 387 19.83 -9.42 12.62
CA GLN A 387 21.25 -9.74 12.64
C GLN A 387 21.52 -11.25 12.50
N LEU A 388 20.78 -12.09 13.23
CA LEU A 388 20.91 -13.55 13.16
C LEU A 388 20.47 -14.11 11.81
N ALA A 389 19.39 -13.56 11.24
CA ALA A 389 18.92 -13.94 9.91
C ALA A 389 19.94 -13.56 8.82
N ASN A 390 20.52 -12.36 8.90
CA ASN A 390 21.55 -11.90 7.97
C ASN A 390 22.79 -12.81 7.97
N GLN A 391 23.20 -13.35 9.13
CA GLN A 391 24.31 -14.32 9.21
C GLN A 391 24.03 -15.64 8.47
N LYS A 392 22.76 -15.91 8.15
CA LYS A 392 22.28 -17.10 7.44
C LYS A 392 21.82 -16.79 6.01
N GLU A 393 22.15 -15.61 5.48
CA GLU A 393 21.70 -15.15 4.15
C GLU A 393 20.16 -15.10 4.02
N ILE A 394 19.48 -14.81 5.13
CA ILE A 394 18.03 -14.61 5.21
C ILE A 394 17.78 -13.12 5.46
N TYR A 395 17.09 -12.47 4.54
CA TYR A 395 16.85 -11.03 4.57
C TYR A 395 15.37 -10.75 4.81
N HIS A 396 15.06 -10.13 5.95
CA HIS A 396 13.72 -9.65 6.28
C HIS A 396 13.85 -8.33 7.04
N PRO A 397 12.87 -7.42 6.94
CA PRO A 397 12.94 -6.18 7.70
C PRO A 397 12.50 -6.41 9.15
N GLY A 398 13.23 -5.80 10.08
CA GLY A 398 12.63 -5.35 11.33
C GLY A 398 11.92 -4.02 11.10
N ILE A 399 10.67 -3.89 11.54
CA ILE A 399 9.92 -2.64 11.41
C ILE A 399 9.61 -2.11 12.81
N SER A 400 10.05 -0.90 13.12
CA SER A 400 9.49 -0.16 14.25
C SER A 400 8.00 0.00 14.01
N SER A 401 7.19 -0.64 14.86
CA SER A 401 5.75 -0.57 14.82
C SER A 401 5.35 0.33 15.96
N GLU A 402 4.60 1.39 15.69
CA GLU A 402 3.89 2.15 16.72
C GLU A 402 2.77 1.27 17.32
N LEU A 403 3.13 0.19 18.01
CA LEU A 403 2.23 -0.64 18.81
C LEU A 403 1.84 0.07 20.13
N GLY A 404 2.33 1.30 20.34
CA GLY A 404 2.02 2.18 21.46
C GLY A 404 1.89 3.62 20.99
N SER A 405 0.95 4.35 21.57
CA SER A 405 0.48 5.71 21.27
C SER A 405 1.52 6.86 21.40
N ALA A 406 2.81 6.56 21.33
CA ALA A 406 3.88 7.55 21.33
C ALA A 406 4.79 7.23 20.14
N GLY A 407 4.74 8.08 19.11
CA GLY A 407 5.56 7.89 17.92
C GLY A 407 7.03 7.84 18.27
N HIS A 408 7.68 6.74 17.91
CA HIS A 408 9.09 6.50 18.19
C HIS A 408 9.84 6.29 16.87
N ARG A 409 10.97 6.99 16.74
CA ARG A 409 11.79 7.05 15.52
C ARG A 409 12.34 5.66 15.18
N CYS A 410 12.17 5.26 13.91
CA CYS A 410 13.05 4.27 13.29
C CYS A 410 14.47 4.83 13.29
N SER A 411 15.45 4.01 13.67
CA SER A 411 16.89 4.24 13.74
C SER A 411 17.42 4.92 15.02
N GLU A 412 18.36 4.21 15.66
CA GLU A 412 19.45 4.70 16.54
C GLU A 412 19.34 4.62 18.07
N SER A 413 18.69 3.63 18.70
CA SER A 413 19.13 3.25 20.05
C SER A 413 18.83 1.81 20.46
N GLU A 414 19.88 1.06 20.78
CA GLU A 414 19.84 -0.34 21.29
C GLU A 414 18.97 -0.51 22.55
N ASN A 415 18.64 0.58 23.26
CA ASN A 415 17.85 0.56 24.50
C ASN A 415 16.38 0.98 24.35
N THR A 416 15.85 1.18 23.13
CA THR A 416 14.44 1.59 22.93
C THR A 416 13.59 0.53 22.22
N GLU A 417 14.15 -0.63 21.90
CA GLU A 417 13.45 -1.68 21.16
C GLU A 417 12.47 -2.48 22.03
N ILE A 418 12.74 -2.56 23.32
CA ILE A 418 11.85 -3.16 24.32
C ILE A 418 11.72 -2.17 25.48
N ILE A 419 10.54 -1.56 25.62
CA ILE A 419 10.26 -0.57 26.67
C ILE A 419 9.20 -1.15 27.59
N ASN A 420 9.49 -1.19 28.90
CA ASN A 420 8.61 -1.78 29.92
C ASN A 420 8.15 -3.20 29.58
N GLY A 421 9.04 -4.00 28.97
CA GLY A 421 8.74 -5.38 28.55
C GLY A 421 7.88 -5.51 27.30
N LYS A 422 7.56 -4.41 26.58
CA LYS A 422 6.84 -4.45 25.31
C LYS A 422 7.76 -4.08 24.14
N PRO A 423 7.66 -4.79 23.00
CA PRO A 423 8.44 -4.47 21.83
C PRO A 423 7.91 -3.17 21.19
N THR A 424 8.81 -2.32 20.73
CA THR A 424 8.50 -1.12 19.94
C THR A 424 8.57 -1.39 18.43
N GLY A 425 8.80 -2.65 18.05
CA GLY A 425 8.86 -3.12 16.67
C GLY A 425 8.23 -4.48 16.47
N VAL A 426 8.09 -4.87 15.21
CA VAL A 426 7.68 -6.20 14.76
C VAL A 426 8.65 -6.73 13.71
N VAL A 427 8.83 -8.04 13.70
CA VAL A 427 9.44 -8.75 12.58
C VAL A 427 8.38 -8.93 11.50
N ARG A 428 8.75 -8.68 10.25
CA ARG A 428 7.87 -8.91 9.10
C ARG A 428 8.52 -9.87 8.12
N ALA A 429 7.82 -10.93 7.75
CA ALA A 429 8.18 -11.78 6.63
C ALA A 429 7.16 -11.58 5.50
N SER A 430 7.62 -11.20 4.31
CA SER A 430 6.80 -10.92 3.14
C SER A 430 7.31 -11.66 1.91
N LEU A 431 6.43 -12.38 1.24
CA LEU A 431 6.72 -13.25 0.10
C LEU A 431 6.29 -12.57 -1.22
N GLY A 432 7.06 -12.78 -2.28
CA GLY A 432 6.84 -12.19 -3.60
C GLY A 432 6.45 -13.22 -4.65
N ALA A 433 6.18 -12.77 -5.87
CA ALA A 433 5.80 -13.62 -6.99
C ALA A 433 6.84 -14.71 -7.33
N MET A 434 8.11 -14.40 -7.07
CA MET A 434 9.26 -15.29 -7.27
C MET A 434 9.60 -16.16 -6.07
N SER A 435 8.97 -15.97 -4.91
CA SER A 435 9.28 -16.80 -3.74
C SER A 435 8.91 -18.26 -4.00
N ILE A 436 9.67 -19.19 -3.43
CA ILE A 436 9.44 -20.62 -3.61
C ILE A 436 9.34 -21.35 -2.26
N LEU A 437 8.94 -22.61 -2.30
CA LEU A 437 8.71 -23.41 -1.11
C LEU A 437 9.97 -23.56 -0.24
N SER A 438 11.16 -23.62 -0.86
CA SER A 438 12.43 -23.67 -0.14
C SER A 438 12.75 -22.38 0.61
N ASP A 439 12.25 -21.21 0.18
CA ASP A 439 12.44 -19.95 0.90
C ASP A 439 11.70 -20.00 2.25
N VAL A 440 10.45 -20.51 2.21
CA VAL A 440 9.63 -20.72 3.42
C VAL A 440 10.26 -21.77 4.34
N ASP A 441 10.71 -22.89 3.77
CA ASP A 441 11.30 -23.98 4.53
C ASP A 441 12.64 -23.57 5.18
N THR A 442 13.48 -22.83 4.45
CA THR A 442 14.74 -22.27 4.98
C THR A 442 14.48 -21.32 6.14
N PHE A 443 13.47 -20.46 6.03
CA PHE A 443 13.12 -19.55 7.12
C PHE A 443 12.59 -20.28 8.36
N LEU A 444 11.71 -21.27 8.17
CA LEU A 444 11.21 -22.08 9.28
C LEU A 444 12.33 -22.89 9.96
N ALA A 445 13.27 -23.42 9.19
CA ALA A 445 14.46 -24.09 9.72
C ALA A 445 15.31 -23.13 10.56
N PHE A 446 15.58 -21.92 10.06
CA PHE A 446 16.27 -20.88 10.83
C PHE A 446 15.57 -20.56 12.15
N MET A 447 14.24 -20.40 12.12
CA MET A 447 13.46 -20.13 13.33
C MET A 447 13.59 -21.25 14.36
N LEU A 448 13.56 -22.50 13.90
CA LEU A 448 13.70 -23.69 14.74
C LEU A 448 15.11 -23.80 15.32
N GLU A 449 16.16 -23.70 14.50
CA GLU A 449 17.56 -23.81 14.93
C GLU A 449 18.00 -22.68 15.87
N THR A 450 17.41 -21.49 15.73
CA THR A 450 17.91 -20.28 16.41
C THR A 450 17.12 -19.94 17.67
N PHE A 451 15.80 -20.20 17.67
CA PHE A 451 14.91 -19.74 18.73
C PHE A 451 14.15 -20.84 19.46
N VAL A 452 14.36 -22.11 19.08
CA VAL A 452 13.83 -23.26 19.82
C VAL A 452 15.00 -23.99 20.45
N GLU A 453 14.89 -24.27 21.74
CA GLU A 453 15.91 -24.99 22.47
C GLU A 453 16.00 -26.44 21.96
N ASP A 454 17.22 -26.95 21.82
CA ASP A 454 17.44 -28.38 21.70
C ASP A 454 16.85 -29.04 22.94
N LEU A 455 15.67 -29.66 22.78
CA LEU A 455 15.31 -30.74 23.69
C LEU A 455 16.43 -31.75 23.54
N ASP A 456 17.01 -32.17 24.67
CA ASP A 456 17.97 -33.27 24.74
C ASP A 456 17.22 -34.56 24.36
N LEU A 457 16.85 -34.71 23.08
CA LEU A 457 16.03 -35.76 22.48
C LEU A 457 16.87 -37.00 22.22
N SER A 458 17.66 -37.38 23.21
CA SER A 458 18.24 -38.72 23.30
C SER A 458 17.17 -39.84 23.36
N LEU A 459 15.87 -39.50 23.26
CA LEU A 459 14.74 -40.43 23.41
C LEU A 459 13.66 -40.39 22.30
N SER A 460 13.70 -39.54 21.26
CA SER A 460 12.59 -39.50 20.26
C SER A 460 12.94 -39.86 18.81
N GLY A 461 14.20 -39.94 18.42
CA GLY A 461 14.62 -40.55 17.14
C GLY A 461 13.99 -40.00 15.85
N GLN A 462 13.36 -38.82 15.87
CA GLN A 462 12.72 -38.24 14.68
C GLN A 462 13.57 -37.12 14.08
N THR A 463 14.17 -37.46 12.94
CA THR A 463 14.96 -36.59 12.08
C THR A 463 14.06 -35.96 11.01
N VAL A 464 13.93 -34.63 10.99
CA VAL A 464 13.25 -33.87 9.93
C VAL A 464 14.27 -33.47 8.87
N ILE A 465 14.10 -33.95 7.65
CA ILE A 465 14.93 -33.56 6.51
C ILE A 465 14.28 -32.38 5.81
N VAL A 466 14.94 -31.22 5.84
CA VAL A 466 14.57 -30.07 5.03
C VAL A 466 15.26 -30.21 3.67
N THR A 467 14.48 -30.18 2.59
CA THR A 467 14.98 -30.39 1.23
C THR A 467 15.97 -29.30 0.83
N ALA A 468 17.21 -29.68 0.53
CA ALA A 468 18.14 -28.86 -0.23
C ALA A 468 17.74 -28.85 -1.72
N PRO A 469 17.97 -27.75 -2.47
CA PRO A 469 17.77 -27.74 -3.91
C PRO A 469 18.70 -28.75 -4.59
N LYS A 470 18.19 -29.44 -5.62
CA LYS A 470 19.03 -30.29 -6.48
C LYS A 470 19.90 -29.39 -7.35
N GLN A 471 21.21 -29.44 -7.19
CA GLN A 471 22.12 -29.02 -8.26
C GLN A 471 21.96 -29.98 -9.46
N HIS A 472 21.65 -29.44 -10.63
CA HIS A 472 21.85 -30.15 -11.88
C HIS A 472 23.34 -30.04 -12.26
N ASP A 473 24.01 -31.19 -12.34
CA ASP A 473 25.39 -31.29 -12.81
C ASP A 473 25.54 -30.63 -14.19
N SER A 474 26.38 -29.60 -14.26
CA SER A 474 27.04 -29.21 -15.52
C SER A 474 28.49 -29.67 -15.46
N PRO A 475 29.03 -30.30 -16.52
CA PRO A 475 30.38 -30.80 -16.51
C PRO A 475 31.34 -29.64 -16.74
N ILE A 476 32.22 -29.37 -15.77
CA ILE A 476 33.65 -29.07 -15.92
C ILE A 476 34.15 -28.59 -14.55
N GLY A 477 35.13 -29.33 -14.02
CA GLY A 477 35.43 -29.36 -12.59
C GLY A 477 36.01 -28.09 -11.97
N LYS A 478 35.67 -27.92 -10.69
CA LYS A 478 36.56 -27.79 -9.52
C LYS A 478 35.68 -27.95 -8.27
N ASN A 479 36.16 -28.73 -7.29
CA ASN A 479 35.51 -29.17 -6.04
C ASN A 479 34.14 -28.55 -5.68
N PRO A 480 33.06 -29.35 -5.63
CA PRO A 480 31.83 -28.91 -4.98
C PRO A 480 32.01 -29.02 -3.46
N GLU A 481 31.87 -27.89 -2.75
CA GLU A 481 31.48 -27.96 -1.34
C GLU A 481 30.10 -28.63 -1.29
N VAL A 482 30.07 -29.84 -0.73
CA VAL A 482 28.86 -30.63 -0.56
C VAL A 482 27.97 -29.92 0.46
N VAL A 483 26.98 -29.16 -0.01
CA VAL A 483 25.89 -28.69 0.84
C VAL A 483 25.09 -29.93 1.26
N ARG A 484 25.23 -30.30 2.53
CA ARG A 484 24.51 -31.44 3.12
C ARG A 484 23.04 -31.06 3.33
N PRO A 485 22.08 -31.97 3.15
CA PRO A 485 20.70 -31.74 3.57
C PRO A 485 20.67 -31.33 5.04
N VAL A 486 19.91 -30.27 5.35
CA VAL A 486 19.74 -29.81 6.73
C VAL A 486 18.82 -30.80 7.41
N ILE A 487 19.42 -31.58 8.31
CA ILE A 487 18.75 -32.49 9.21
C ILE A 487 18.43 -31.69 10.48
N VAL A 488 17.15 -31.46 10.75
CA VAL A 488 16.68 -30.78 11.96
C VAL A 488 15.89 -31.76 12.81
N ASN A 489 16.08 -31.76 14.12
CA ASN A 489 15.19 -32.51 15.02
C ASN A 489 13.91 -31.68 15.21
N GLY A 490 12.77 -32.19 14.76
CA GLY A 490 11.48 -31.49 14.85
C GLY A 490 10.53 -32.17 15.82
N PRO A 491 9.55 -31.43 16.40
CA PRO A 491 8.50 -32.04 17.20
C PRO A 491 7.67 -33.03 16.36
N GLY A 492 7.20 -34.13 16.96
CA GLY A 492 6.62 -35.27 16.24
C GLY A 492 5.30 -35.03 15.48
N ASN A 493 4.77 -33.81 15.54
CA ASN A 493 3.59 -33.37 14.80
C ASN A 493 3.93 -32.49 13.59
N TRP A 494 5.22 -32.30 13.27
CA TRP A 494 5.66 -31.56 12.09
C TRP A 494 5.25 -32.31 10.81
N PRO A 495 4.83 -31.62 9.72
CA PRO A 495 4.60 -32.27 8.44
C PRO A 495 5.93 -32.81 7.88
N ILE A 496 6.23 -34.06 8.24
CA ILE A 496 7.23 -34.88 7.56
C ILE A 496 6.78 -34.94 6.11
N ARG A 497 7.58 -34.43 5.17
CA ARG A 497 7.37 -34.68 3.75
C ARG A 497 7.50 -36.19 3.50
N LYS A 498 6.41 -36.94 3.60
CA LYS A 498 6.13 -37.88 2.50
C LYS A 498 5.70 -37.00 1.34
N LEU A 499 6.44 -37.12 0.23
CA LEU A 499 6.01 -36.60 -1.07
C LEU A 499 4.52 -36.94 -1.23
N LEU A 500 3.65 -35.94 -1.22
CA LEU A 500 2.29 -36.16 -1.71
C LEU A 500 2.46 -36.60 -3.17
N PRO A 501 1.94 -37.76 -3.58
CA PRO A 501 1.90 -38.07 -5.00
C PRO A 501 1.07 -36.98 -5.66
N ILE A 502 1.72 -36.22 -6.55
CA ILE A 502 1.03 -35.30 -7.44
C ILE A 502 0.12 -36.18 -8.28
N ASN A 503 -1.18 -36.18 -7.99
CA ASN A 503 -2.14 -36.86 -8.82
C ASN A 503 -2.30 -36.04 -10.12
N THR A 504 -1.48 -36.34 -11.11
CA THR A 504 -1.52 -35.73 -12.44
C THR A 504 -2.60 -36.33 -13.34
N GLU A 505 -3.49 -37.19 -12.83
CA GLU A 505 -4.58 -37.77 -13.62
C GLU A 505 -5.95 -37.42 -13.03
N LEU A 506 -6.46 -36.24 -13.38
CA LEU A 506 -7.91 -36.09 -13.51
C LEU A 506 -8.33 -36.82 -14.78
N LYS A 507 -8.73 -38.09 -14.64
CA LYS A 507 -9.56 -38.74 -15.66
C LYS A 507 -10.82 -37.91 -15.81
N GLN A 508 -11.04 -37.39 -17.02
CA GLN A 508 -12.34 -36.85 -17.42
C GLN A 508 -13.40 -37.93 -17.23
N ASP A 509 -14.42 -37.66 -16.40
CA ASP A 509 -15.65 -38.46 -16.42
C ASP A 509 -16.38 -38.18 -17.75
N PRO A 510 -16.70 -39.18 -18.59
CA PRO A 510 -17.29 -38.96 -19.91
C PRO A 510 -18.76 -38.50 -19.92
N ARG A 511 -19.29 -37.88 -18.85
CA ARG A 511 -20.75 -37.68 -18.70
C ARG A 511 -21.26 -36.26 -18.51
N ASP A 512 -20.44 -35.23 -18.68
CA ASP A 512 -20.96 -33.86 -18.76
C ASP A 512 -21.12 -33.38 -20.20
N ARG A 513 -22.26 -33.72 -20.80
CA ARG A 513 -22.84 -32.97 -21.91
C ARG A 513 -23.66 -31.80 -21.37
N PRO A 514 -23.57 -30.59 -21.94
CA PRO A 514 -24.41 -29.48 -21.51
C PRO A 514 -25.83 -29.65 -22.06
N LEU A 515 -26.83 -29.64 -21.20
CA LEU A 515 -28.24 -29.49 -21.60
C LEU A 515 -28.73 -28.07 -21.36
N ARG A 516 -29.47 -27.58 -22.35
CA ARG A 516 -30.02 -26.24 -22.52
C ARG A 516 -31.17 -25.93 -21.55
N ARG A 517 -31.41 -24.62 -21.41
CA ARG A 517 -32.63 -23.92 -20.93
C ARG A 517 -33.96 -24.65 -21.25
N ASP A 518 -34.88 -24.69 -20.28
CA ASP A 518 -36.13 -23.88 -20.25
C ASP A 518 -37.04 -24.24 -19.04
N GLU A 519 -37.87 -23.26 -18.61
CA GLU A 519 -39.12 -23.31 -17.79
C GLU A 519 -39.04 -23.64 -16.28
N VAL A 520 -39.28 -22.71 -15.34
CA VAL A 520 -40.54 -22.06 -14.83
C VAL A 520 -41.50 -23.01 -14.10
N TYR A 521 -41.59 -22.93 -12.76
CA TYR A 521 -42.80 -22.61 -11.95
C TYR A 521 -42.55 -22.68 -10.42
N ASP A 522 -43.36 -21.88 -9.70
CA ASP A 522 -43.46 -21.58 -8.27
C ASP A 522 -43.38 -22.74 -7.25
N LEU A 523 -42.96 -22.45 -6.00
CA LEU A 523 -43.86 -22.39 -4.82
C LEU A 523 -43.13 -22.16 -3.47
N HIS A 524 -43.71 -21.22 -2.73
CA HIS A 524 -43.88 -21.13 -1.26
C HIS A 524 -42.79 -20.62 -0.30
N HIS A 525 -43.07 -19.40 0.17
CA HIS A 525 -42.90 -18.92 1.54
C HIS A 525 -43.31 -19.94 2.62
N THR A 526 -42.46 -20.09 3.63
CA THR A 526 -42.89 -20.26 5.03
C THR A 526 -41.89 -19.57 5.97
N SER A 527 -42.43 -18.60 6.69
CA SER A 527 -41.88 -17.98 7.90
C SER A 527 -42.20 -18.88 9.09
N THR A 528 -41.22 -19.13 9.96
CA THR A 528 -41.45 -19.39 11.39
C THR A 528 -40.29 -18.81 12.17
N GLY A 529 -40.56 -17.74 12.91
CA GLY A 529 -39.68 -17.28 13.99
C GLY A 529 -39.93 -18.06 15.28
N SER A 530 -38.94 -18.07 16.15
CA SER A 530 -39.05 -17.74 17.58
C SER A 530 -37.81 -18.23 18.33
N ASN A 531 -37.13 -17.25 18.92
CA ASN A 531 -36.55 -17.21 20.28
C ASN A 531 -35.92 -18.48 20.86
N ASP A 532 -34.64 -18.38 21.19
CA ASP A 532 -34.19 -18.70 22.55
C ASP A 532 -33.15 -17.70 23.04
N SER A 533 -33.45 -17.13 24.20
CA SER A 533 -32.65 -16.18 24.96
C SER A 533 -31.85 -16.95 26.00
N ALA A 534 -30.55 -16.70 26.11
CA ALA A 534 -29.81 -17.01 27.34
C ALA A 534 -28.73 -15.95 27.60
N ILE A 535 -28.99 -15.22 28.69
CA ILE A 535 -28.15 -14.24 29.38
C ILE A 535 -27.00 -14.97 30.07
N VAL A 536 -25.73 -14.59 29.85
CA VAL A 536 -24.66 -14.69 30.87
C VAL A 536 -23.64 -13.56 30.70
N MET A 537 -23.76 -12.62 31.65
CA MET A 537 -22.75 -11.83 32.38
C MET A 537 -21.57 -11.17 31.66
N SER A 538 -21.66 -9.84 31.66
CA SER A 538 -20.56 -8.88 31.73
C SER A 538 -19.59 -9.15 32.88
N THR A 539 -18.29 -9.04 32.60
CA THR A 539 -17.29 -8.64 33.59
C THR A 539 -16.46 -7.50 33.02
N GLU A 540 -16.88 -6.27 33.30
CA GLU A 540 -16.01 -5.10 33.27
C GLU A 540 -15.33 -4.91 34.63
N GLY A 541 -14.06 -4.53 34.57
CA GLY A 541 -13.54 -3.40 35.34
C GLY A 541 -13.38 -3.56 36.86
N LYS A 542 -12.14 -3.85 37.28
CA LYS A 542 -11.55 -3.29 38.52
C LYS A 542 -10.04 -3.21 38.38
N TYR A 543 -9.50 -2.07 37.91
CA TYR A 543 -8.17 -1.60 38.31
C TYR A 543 -7.84 -0.18 37.81
N TRP A 544 -8.68 0.84 38.08
CA TRP A 544 -8.30 2.25 37.79
C TRP A 544 -8.83 3.32 38.78
N ASP A 545 -9.32 2.95 39.96
CA ASP A 545 -9.90 3.94 40.92
C ASP A 545 -9.03 4.31 42.13
N ASP A 546 -7.76 3.88 42.22
CA ASP A 546 -6.92 4.15 43.42
C ASP A 546 -5.70 5.09 43.20
N ILE A 547 -5.71 5.96 42.20
CA ILE A 547 -4.72 7.06 42.10
C ILE A 547 -5.40 8.38 41.73
N ASN A 548 -6.36 8.82 42.56
CA ASN A 548 -6.85 10.19 42.51
C ASN A 548 -7.46 10.64 43.85
N GLN A 549 -6.70 10.56 44.94
CA GLN A 549 -6.91 11.39 46.13
C GLN A 549 -5.57 11.76 46.77
N GLY A 550 -5.15 13.02 46.61
CA GLY A 550 -3.95 13.58 47.23
C GLY A 550 -3.45 14.77 46.42
N GLY A 551 -3.93 15.96 46.78
CA GLY A 551 -3.84 17.17 45.96
C GLY A 551 -2.47 17.85 45.87
N GLY A 552 -2.43 18.88 45.03
CA GLY A 552 -1.31 19.81 44.89
C GLY A 552 -1.33 20.49 43.54
N TYR A 553 -2.09 21.58 43.42
CA TYR A 553 -2.04 22.49 42.27
C TYR A 553 -0.66 23.14 42.18
N GLU A 554 0.06 22.96 41.07
CA GLU A 554 1.00 23.95 40.57
C GLU A 554 0.93 24.06 39.05
N THR A 555 0.36 25.17 38.61
CA THR A 555 0.39 25.69 37.24
C THR A 555 1.83 26.01 36.83
N TRP A 556 2.28 25.54 35.67
CA TRP A 556 3.49 26.04 35.01
C TRP A 556 3.27 26.35 33.51
N PRO A 557 4.03 27.31 32.95
CA PRO A 557 3.57 28.31 31.97
C PRO A 557 4.03 28.00 30.52
N PRO A 558 3.65 28.82 29.51
CA PRO A 558 3.81 28.47 28.11
C PRO A 558 5.17 28.86 27.52
N LYS A 559 5.53 28.13 26.46
CA LYS A 559 6.43 28.46 25.33
C LYS A 559 7.88 28.87 25.65
N TRP A 560 8.80 28.05 25.19
CA TRP A 560 10.23 28.35 25.09
C TRP A 560 10.52 29.17 23.82
N GLU A 561 10.97 30.41 24.02
CA GLU A 561 11.64 31.22 23.01
C GLU A 561 13.13 30.84 22.93
N ARG A 562 13.67 30.85 21.70
CA ARG A 562 15.09 30.69 21.40
C ARG A 562 15.88 31.86 22.00
N ARG A 563 16.86 31.56 22.85
CA ARG A 563 17.89 32.52 23.25
C ARG A 563 19.01 32.54 22.20
N HIS A 564 19.12 33.66 21.50
CA HIS A 564 20.37 34.10 20.89
C HIS A 564 21.21 34.83 21.95
N SER A 565 22.51 34.51 21.99
CA SER A 565 23.53 35.23 22.75
C SER A 565 23.95 36.49 22.00
N ASN A 566 23.93 37.63 22.70
CA ASN A 566 24.44 38.92 22.24
C ASN A 566 25.97 39.01 22.44
N GLU A 567 26.65 39.54 21.42
CA GLU A 567 27.91 40.28 21.56
C GLU A 567 27.66 41.73 21.10
N LYS A 568 28.22 42.69 21.84
CA LYS A 568 28.03 44.14 21.67
C LYS A 568 29.03 44.70 20.65
N ASP A 569 28.65 45.74 19.90
CA ASP A 569 29.08 47.13 20.13
C ASP A 569 28.85 48.11 18.96
N SER A 570 28.50 49.35 19.34
CA SER A 570 28.75 50.66 18.70
C SER A 570 27.81 51.26 17.62
N ALA A 571 27.18 52.40 18.01
CA ALA A 571 26.90 53.71 17.35
C ALA A 571 26.80 53.82 15.80
N ASN A 572 25.90 54.57 15.14
CA ASN A 572 25.44 55.97 15.32
C ASN A 572 24.18 56.26 14.41
N PRO A 573 23.47 57.43 14.48
CA PRO A 573 22.07 57.63 14.04
C PRO A 573 21.83 58.52 12.78
N LYS A 574 20.52 58.71 12.45
CA LYS A 574 19.84 59.66 11.51
C LYS A 574 19.51 59.08 10.12
N SER A 575 18.37 59.34 9.45
CA SER A 575 17.25 60.29 9.59
C SER A 575 16.09 59.92 8.63
N ASP A 576 14.88 60.34 9.01
CA ASP A 576 13.79 60.92 8.22
C ASP A 576 12.86 60.13 7.27
N SER A 577 11.58 60.21 7.68
CA SER A 577 10.40 60.66 6.91
C SER A 577 9.57 59.64 6.13
N ARG A 578 8.32 59.47 6.64
CA ARG A 578 7.12 59.04 5.91
C ARG A 578 6.70 60.12 4.89
N PRO A 579 5.84 59.77 3.93
CA PRO A 579 4.45 60.18 4.12
C PRO A 579 3.40 59.09 3.84
N THR A 580 2.25 59.30 4.48
CA THR A 580 0.94 58.66 4.37
C THR A 580 0.20 58.95 3.06
N GLU A 581 -0.79 58.08 2.75
CA GLU A 581 -1.95 58.17 1.82
C GLU A 581 -1.94 57.03 0.79
N GLN A 582 -3.03 56.35 0.41
CA GLN A 582 -4.47 56.53 0.60
C GLN A 582 -5.17 55.16 0.34
N LYS A 583 -6.32 54.94 0.97
CA LYS A 583 -7.24 53.82 0.70
C LYS A 583 -7.91 53.99 -0.67
N GLY A 584 -8.08 52.89 -1.41
CA GLY A 584 -9.28 52.65 -2.22
C GLY A 584 -9.06 52.26 -3.67
N LYS A 585 -9.30 50.98 -3.98
CA LYS A 585 -10.27 50.47 -4.99
C LYS A 585 -10.00 48.98 -5.25
N LYS A 586 -10.95 48.12 -4.85
CA LYS A 586 -11.06 46.73 -5.36
C LYS A 586 -11.59 46.80 -6.81
N PRO A 587 -11.06 46.03 -7.77
CA PRO A 587 -11.79 45.75 -8.98
C PRO A 587 -12.63 44.47 -8.79
N GLU A 588 -13.94 44.61 -8.86
CA GLU A 588 -14.88 43.53 -9.14
C GLU A 588 -14.58 42.93 -10.51
N LYS A 589 -13.94 41.75 -10.59
CA LYS A 589 -14.00 40.85 -11.75
C LYS A 589 -13.79 39.40 -11.32
N THR A 590 -14.86 38.73 -10.92
CA THR A 590 -14.86 37.25 -10.83
C THR A 590 -16.29 36.72 -11.00
N LEU A 591 -16.79 36.71 -12.24
CA LEU A 591 -17.97 35.95 -12.64
C LEU A 591 -18.08 35.90 -14.18
N SER A 592 -17.08 35.28 -14.84
CA SER A 592 -17.25 34.87 -16.24
C SER A 592 -16.58 33.56 -16.64
N ARG A 593 -15.85 32.88 -15.75
CA ARG A 593 -15.02 31.72 -16.14
C ARG A 593 -15.64 30.34 -15.92
N ALA A 594 -16.97 30.24 -15.83
CA ALA A 594 -17.67 28.96 -15.62
C ALA A 594 -18.86 28.69 -16.59
N LYS A 595 -19.06 29.51 -17.64
CA LYS A 595 -20.24 29.37 -18.52
C LYS A 595 -20.00 28.74 -19.89
N SER A 596 -18.78 28.36 -20.27
CA SER A 596 -18.52 27.80 -21.60
C SER A 596 -18.44 26.26 -21.67
N PHE A 597 -19.01 25.53 -20.71
CA PHE A 597 -18.93 24.04 -20.69
C PHE A 597 -20.26 23.28 -20.58
N TRP A 598 -21.41 23.97 -20.59
CA TRP A 598 -22.72 23.30 -20.58
C TRP A 598 -23.45 23.40 -21.92
N GLY A 599 -23.15 22.46 -22.82
CA GLY A 599 -24.02 22.11 -23.93
C GLY A 599 -25.22 21.30 -23.43
N LEU A 600 -26.22 21.96 -22.86
CA LEU A 600 -27.52 21.36 -22.54
C LEU A 600 -28.49 21.64 -23.70
N ASN A 601 -28.72 20.61 -24.53
CA ASN A 601 -29.82 20.57 -25.49
C ASN A 601 -31.16 20.75 -24.75
N LYS A 602 -31.76 21.93 -24.85
CA LYS A 602 -33.18 22.12 -24.49
C LYS A 602 -34.04 21.89 -25.71
N VAL A 603 -34.78 20.80 -25.64
CA VAL A 603 -35.93 20.44 -26.46
C VAL A 603 -36.92 21.60 -26.52
N VAL A 604 -37.19 22.09 -27.73
CA VAL A 604 -38.24 23.07 -28.04
C VAL A 604 -39.60 22.37 -27.93
N LYS A 605 -40.41 22.75 -26.94
CA LYS A 605 -41.86 22.55 -26.98
C LYS A 605 -42.50 23.89 -27.33
N GLY A 606 -42.96 24.00 -28.57
CA GLY A 606 -43.84 25.08 -28.98
C GLY A 606 -45.21 24.94 -28.31
N ARG A 607 -45.83 26.08 -27.98
CA ARG A 607 -47.28 26.21 -27.93
C ARG A 607 -47.69 27.63 -28.30
N SER A 608 -48.68 27.66 -29.16
CA SER A 608 -49.28 28.78 -29.87
C SER A 608 -50.31 29.56 -29.05
N LYS A 609 -50.53 30.80 -29.48
CA LYS A 609 -51.76 31.61 -29.44
C LYS A 609 -52.26 32.13 -28.09
N GLY A 610 -52.59 33.43 -28.11
CA GLY A 610 -53.23 34.24 -27.08
C GLY A 610 -52.88 35.69 -27.33
#